data_AF-A0A348RZ47-F1
#
_entry.id   AF-A0A348RZ47-F1
#
_cell.length_a   1.000
_cell.length_b   1.000
_cell.length_c   1.000
_cell.angle_alpha   90.00
_cell.angle_beta   90.00
_cell.angle_gamma   90.00
#
_symmetry.space_group_name_H-M   'P 1'
#
loop_
_entity.id
_entity.type
_entity.pdbx_description
1 polymer ?
#
loop_
_entity_poly.entity_id
_entity_poly.type
_entity_poly.pdbx_seq_one_letter_code
_entity_poly.pdbx_strand_id
1 'polypeptide(L)'
;AVPVVAVLFVAYGMAGGLGAAIVTDYIQGILTVLFSVMLLPWTLSAVGGLSGVRETLNDPSMLSMVAPEGVTPFFIATFAVLSLVGIVAQPFIMGVCGAGRTEMDGRFGFVAGNLIKRICTAAWAVTGIAALAWYMQEGADLTSIDPDQVYGQMAAEFLPSAFPGLLGLFLASILAGVMSSCDSMMISAAGLFTENLYKPLVKNRSSDHYLLIGRCISILIVLSGVFVAFWMSDVVKGLKFWLKIAPMLGIAFWIGLFWKRYNAAGAWMSTASGFIVWWLTLQPGVVHWIQSLPFAKPLGMIENASDKPILHEPWQIVIYLMAAAFAGIIASLLTKSPNEAKVNQFHQLIRTPVQPGEVITTSCQLPAGVQPLHRATWFTGSNFEVPVPSKTSVVGFFVSCAAVGAMIGGFIWLMWA
;
A
#
# COMPACT_ATOMS: atom_id res chain seq x y z
N ALA A 1 10.37 22.80 -4.88
CA ALA A 1 9.10 22.11 -5.19
C ALA A 1 8.38 21.60 -3.94
N VAL A 2 9.01 20.74 -3.12
CA VAL A 2 8.37 20.07 -1.96
C VAL A 2 7.59 21.01 -1.01
N PRO A 3 8.14 22.16 -0.55
CA PRO A 3 7.37 23.05 0.35
C PRO A 3 6.16 23.70 -0.32
N VAL A 4 6.24 24.01 -1.62
CA VAL A 4 5.12 24.60 -2.38
C VAL A 4 3.99 23.58 -2.52
N VAL A 5 4.32 22.35 -2.88
CA VAL A 5 3.37 21.24 -2.95
C VAL A 5 2.70 21.01 -1.60
N ALA A 6 3.49 21.01 -0.52
CA ALA A 6 2.99 20.89 0.86
C ALA A 6 1.97 21.97 1.21
N VAL A 7 2.29 23.24 0.92
CA VAL A 7 1.37 24.36 1.17
C VAL A 7 0.07 24.21 0.36
N LEU A 8 0.15 23.82 -0.91
CA LEU A 8 -1.02 23.68 -1.77
C LEU A 8 -1.99 22.62 -1.24
N PHE A 9 -1.51 21.40 -0.95
CA PHE A 9 -2.40 20.33 -0.51
C PHE A 9 -2.92 20.51 0.92
N VAL A 10 -2.14 21.14 1.80
CA VAL A 10 -2.62 21.53 3.12
C VAL A 10 -3.76 22.53 2.99
N ALA A 11 -3.62 23.55 2.14
CA ALA A 11 -4.63 24.59 1.99
C ALA A 11 -5.98 24.03 1.51
N TYR A 12 -6.00 23.26 0.42
CA TYR A 12 -7.27 22.72 -0.09
C TYR A 12 -7.78 21.55 0.76
N GLY A 13 -6.90 20.69 1.30
CA GLY A 13 -7.29 19.55 2.13
C GLY A 13 -7.95 19.98 3.44
N MET A 14 -7.42 21.03 4.09
CA MET A 14 -8.03 21.60 5.30
C MET A 14 -9.34 22.35 5.04
N ALA A 15 -9.46 22.99 3.86
CA ALA A 15 -10.63 23.75 3.48
C ALA A 15 -11.79 22.83 3.06
N GLY A 16 -11.52 21.80 2.26
CA GLY A 16 -12.54 20.96 1.63
C GLY A 16 -12.81 19.61 2.30
N GLY A 17 -11.91 19.12 3.15
CA GLY A 17 -12.05 17.84 3.84
C GLY A 17 -12.15 16.64 2.88
N LEU A 18 -12.67 15.52 3.38
CA LEU A 18 -12.73 14.26 2.63
C LEU A 18 -13.58 14.35 1.35
N GLY A 19 -14.69 15.10 1.38
CA GLY A 19 -15.59 15.22 0.23
C GLY A 19 -14.95 15.94 -0.95
N ALA A 20 -14.23 17.05 -0.70
CA ALA A 20 -13.50 17.74 -1.75
C ALA A 20 -12.31 16.92 -2.27
N ALA A 21 -11.60 16.24 -1.36
CA ALA A 21 -10.48 15.35 -1.70
C ALA A 21 -10.91 14.26 -2.69
N ILE A 22 -12.07 13.62 -2.47
CA ILE A 22 -12.59 12.60 -3.39
C ILE A 22 -12.78 13.14 -4.82
N VAL A 23 -13.29 14.37 -4.97
CA VAL A 23 -13.53 14.98 -6.29
C VAL A 23 -12.21 15.35 -6.97
N THR A 24 -11.26 15.92 -6.22
CA THR A 24 -9.94 16.23 -6.77
C THR A 24 -9.19 14.96 -7.17
N ASP A 25 -9.22 13.93 -6.32
CA ASP A 25 -8.60 12.63 -6.55
C ASP A 25 -9.16 11.94 -7.79
N TYR A 26 -10.47 12.06 -8.03
CA TYR A 26 -11.10 11.50 -9.23
C TYR A 26 -10.52 12.12 -10.51
N ILE A 27 -10.45 13.44 -10.58
CA ILE A 27 -9.91 14.15 -11.76
C ILE A 27 -8.40 13.83 -11.92
N GLN A 28 -7.64 13.89 -10.83
CA GLN A 28 -6.20 13.61 -10.82
C GLN A 28 -5.89 12.15 -11.17
N GLY A 29 -6.74 11.22 -10.75
CA GLY A 29 -6.65 9.81 -11.11
C GLY A 29 -6.82 9.58 -12.60
N ILE A 30 -7.79 10.24 -13.24
CA ILE A 30 -7.97 10.16 -14.71
C ILE A 30 -6.73 10.67 -15.44
N LEU A 31 -6.21 11.84 -15.02
CA LEU A 31 -5.00 12.39 -15.60
C LEU A 31 -3.81 11.44 -15.41
N THR A 32 -3.65 10.87 -14.22
CA THR A 32 -2.57 9.92 -13.92
C THR A 32 -2.62 8.71 -14.85
N VAL A 33 -3.80 8.12 -15.06
CA VAL A 33 -3.97 6.99 -16.00
C VAL A 33 -3.59 7.39 -17.43
N LEU A 34 -4.04 8.55 -17.88
CA LEU A 34 -3.72 9.08 -19.20
C LEU A 34 -2.21 9.27 -19.38
N PHE A 35 -1.56 9.99 -18.46
CA PHE A 35 -0.13 10.28 -18.55
C PHE A 35 0.75 9.05 -18.37
N SER A 36 0.26 8.02 -17.67
CA SER A 36 0.98 6.76 -17.50
C SER A 36 1.21 6.02 -18.81
N VAL A 37 0.24 6.07 -19.72
CA VAL A 37 0.34 5.43 -21.05
C VAL A 37 0.79 6.40 -22.13
N MET A 38 0.68 7.70 -21.88
CA MET A 38 0.94 8.73 -22.88
C MET A 38 2.38 8.71 -23.36
N LEU A 39 3.39 8.58 -22.50
CA LEU A 39 4.79 8.63 -22.96
C LEU A 39 5.14 7.51 -23.94
N LEU A 40 4.54 6.33 -23.78
CA LEU A 40 4.93 5.10 -24.47
C LEU A 40 5.14 5.22 -25.99
N PRO A 41 4.22 5.80 -26.80
CA PRO A 41 4.38 5.82 -28.24
C PRO A 41 5.63 6.59 -28.67
N TRP A 42 5.92 7.72 -28.02
CA TRP A 42 7.10 8.53 -28.34
C TRP A 42 8.39 7.85 -27.89
N THR A 43 8.44 7.37 -26.65
CA THR A 43 9.60 6.67 -26.10
C THR A 43 9.95 5.44 -26.93
N LEU A 44 8.95 4.63 -27.31
CA LEU A 44 9.16 3.45 -28.14
C LEU A 44 9.53 3.81 -29.57
N SER A 45 8.94 4.85 -30.16
CA SER A 45 9.29 5.26 -31.53
C SER A 45 10.75 5.70 -31.65
N ALA A 46 11.29 6.33 -30.60
CA ALA A 46 12.68 6.80 -30.57
C ALA A 46 13.72 5.67 -30.62
N VAL A 47 13.32 4.46 -30.20
CA VAL A 47 14.20 3.28 -30.15
C VAL A 47 13.86 2.23 -31.19
N GLY A 48 13.00 2.51 -32.17
CA GLY A 48 12.59 1.54 -33.19
C GLY A 48 11.51 0.55 -32.72
N GLY A 49 10.74 0.91 -31.69
CA GLY A 49 9.70 0.08 -31.09
C GLY A 49 10.25 -0.99 -30.14
N LEU A 50 9.41 -1.97 -29.83
CA LEU A 50 9.82 -3.08 -28.95
C LEU A 50 10.92 -3.95 -29.57
N SER A 51 10.98 -4.04 -30.90
CA SER A 51 12.06 -4.74 -31.62
C SER A 51 13.41 -4.10 -31.34
N GLY A 52 13.52 -2.77 -31.47
CA GLY A 52 14.78 -2.09 -31.19
C GLY A 52 15.16 -2.07 -29.71
N VAL A 53 14.19 -2.11 -28.78
CA VAL A 53 14.46 -2.38 -27.35
C VAL A 53 15.17 -3.73 -27.18
N ARG A 54 14.67 -4.80 -27.83
CA ARG A 54 15.26 -6.15 -27.71
C ARG A 54 16.63 -6.25 -28.38
N GLU A 55 16.83 -5.60 -29.52
CA GLU A 55 18.12 -5.56 -30.21
C GLU A 55 19.18 -4.79 -29.42
N THR A 56 18.76 -3.79 -28.65
CA THR A 56 19.67 -3.01 -27.79
C THR A 56 19.96 -3.74 -26.49
N LEU A 57 18.92 -4.26 -25.84
CA LEU A 57 18.98 -4.98 -24.57
C LEU A 57 19.24 -6.47 -24.83
N ASN A 58 20.45 -6.78 -25.28
CA ASN A 58 20.87 -8.14 -25.66
C ASN A 58 20.97 -9.13 -24.48
N ASP A 59 20.89 -8.66 -23.23
CA ASP A 59 20.83 -9.50 -22.04
C ASP A 59 19.37 -9.85 -21.71
N PRO A 60 18.95 -11.13 -21.87
CA PRO A 60 17.58 -11.55 -21.57
C PRO A 60 17.17 -11.33 -20.11
N SER A 61 18.13 -11.22 -19.19
CA SER A 61 17.86 -10.97 -17.78
C SER A 61 17.24 -9.60 -17.53
N MET A 62 17.53 -8.61 -18.38
CA MET A 62 16.98 -7.24 -18.28
C MET A 62 15.50 -7.16 -18.64
N LEU A 63 15.00 -8.11 -19.43
CA LEU A 63 13.59 -8.19 -19.86
C LEU A 63 12.79 -9.24 -19.04
N SER A 64 13.45 -9.93 -18.12
CA SER A 64 12.82 -10.91 -17.24
C SER A 64 12.01 -10.23 -16.14
N MET A 65 10.82 -10.77 -15.83
CA MET A 65 10.01 -10.30 -14.69
C MET A 65 10.59 -10.68 -13.33
N VAL A 66 11.56 -11.60 -13.32
CA VAL A 66 12.23 -12.11 -12.13
C VAL A 66 13.73 -11.96 -12.36
N ALA A 67 14.41 -11.32 -11.42
CA ALA A 67 15.85 -11.18 -11.48
C ALA A 67 16.53 -12.35 -10.75
N PRO A 68 17.71 -12.81 -11.23
CA PRO A 68 18.51 -13.80 -10.51
C PRO A 68 18.87 -13.36 -9.08
N GLU A 69 19.07 -12.05 -8.90
CA GLU A 69 19.36 -11.42 -7.61
C GLU A 69 18.39 -10.26 -7.35
N GLY A 70 18.09 -9.97 -6.08
CA GLY A 70 17.15 -8.93 -5.66
C GLY A 70 15.67 -9.33 -5.78
N VAL A 71 15.10 -9.38 -6.99
CA VAL A 71 13.65 -9.61 -7.21
C VAL A 71 13.36 -11.06 -7.61
N THR A 72 13.58 -11.97 -6.65
CA THR A 72 13.33 -13.42 -6.82
C THR A 72 11.85 -13.79 -6.64
N PRO A 73 11.39 -15.00 -7.03
CA PRO A 73 10.01 -15.43 -6.79
C PRO A 73 9.67 -15.46 -5.30
N PHE A 74 10.64 -15.80 -4.44
CA PHE A 74 10.48 -15.77 -2.99
C PHE A 74 10.30 -14.35 -2.46
N PHE A 75 11.05 -13.38 -3.02
CA PHE A 75 10.85 -11.97 -2.72
C PHE A 75 9.44 -11.51 -3.10
N ILE A 76 8.99 -11.82 -4.33
CA ILE A 76 7.66 -11.45 -4.83
C ILE A 76 6.56 -12.03 -3.94
N ALA A 77 6.61 -13.33 -3.64
CA ALA A 77 5.62 -14.01 -2.81
C ALA A 77 5.56 -13.40 -1.40
N THR A 78 6.72 -13.14 -0.80
CA THR A 78 6.79 -12.60 0.56
C THR A 78 6.31 -11.15 0.62
N PHE A 79 6.67 -10.30 -0.34
CA PHE A 79 6.15 -8.93 -0.42
C PHE A 79 4.66 -8.86 -0.77
N ALA A 80 4.13 -9.85 -1.50
CA ALA A 80 2.69 -9.98 -1.72
C ALA A 80 1.96 -10.29 -0.41
N VAL A 81 2.46 -11.25 0.38
CA VAL A 81 1.93 -11.55 1.73
C VAL A 81 2.06 -10.34 2.65
N LEU A 82 3.22 -9.68 2.66
CA LEU A 82 3.47 -8.44 3.41
C LEU A 82 2.39 -7.40 3.10
N SER A 83 2.15 -7.14 1.81
CA SER A 83 1.18 -6.15 1.35
C SER A 83 -0.24 -6.52 1.76
N LEU A 84 -0.61 -7.81 1.65
CA LEU A 84 -1.92 -8.32 2.08
C LEU A 84 -2.13 -8.17 3.59
N VAL A 85 -1.09 -8.45 4.39
CA VAL A 85 -1.14 -8.27 5.84
C VAL A 85 -1.22 -6.79 6.20
N GLY A 86 -0.45 -5.93 5.53
CA GLY A 86 -0.35 -4.51 5.86
C GLY A 86 -1.52 -3.64 5.41
N ILE A 87 -2.20 -3.97 4.31
CA ILE A 87 -3.20 -3.09 3.71
C ILE A 87 -4.35 -2.75 4.67
N VAL A 88 -4.76 -3.70 5.53
CA VAL A 88 -5.85 -3.51 6.49
C VAL A 88 -5.48 -2.54 7.63
N ALA A 89 -4.19 -2.33 7.87
CA ALA A 89 -3.69 -1.43 8.90
C ALA A 89 -3.33 -0.04 8.35
N GLN A 90 -3.48 0.20 7.05
CA GLN A 90 -3.22 1.52 6.49
C GLN A 90 -4.37 2.48 6.84
N PRO A 91 -4.08 3.66 7.41
CA PRO A 91 -5.08 4.52 8.03
C PRO A 91 -6.13 5.06 7.04
N PHE A 92 -5.75 5.27 5.78
CA PHE A 92 -6.64 5.80 4.76
C PHE A 92 -7.60 4.74 4.19
N ILE A 93 -7.28 3.45 4.28
CA ILE A 93 -8.05 2.38 3.65
C ILE A 93 -9.47 2.28 4.23
N MET A 94 -9.61 2.42 5.55
CA MET A 94 -10.93 2.43 6.18
C MET A 94 -11.77 3.64 5.74
N GLY A 95 -11.15 4.82 5.58
CA GLY A 95 -11.83 6.03 5.08
C GLY A 95 -12.30 5.88 3.63
N VAL A 96 -11.44 5.33 2.77
CA VAL A 96 -11.77 5.08 1.35
C VAL A 96 -12.92 4.07 1.22
N CYS A 97 -12.86 2.95 1.95
CA CYS A 97 -13.94 1.95 1.92
C CYS A 97 -15.23 2.49 2.55
N GLY A 98 -15.13 3.33 3.59
CA GLY A 98 -16.27 3.95 4.28
C GLY A 98 -16.93 5.09 3.51
N ALA A 99 -16.25 5.66 2.50
CA ALA A 99 -16.81 6.69 1.63
C ALA A 99 -17.77 6.13 0.56
N GLY A 100 -17.78 4.81 0.35
CA GLY A 100 -18.73 4.15 -0.54
C GLY A 100 -20.16 4.28 -0.03
N ARG A 101 -21.14 4.40 -0.95
CA ARG A 101 -22.56 4.48 -0.58
C ARG A 101 -23.10 3.11 -0.17
N THR A 102 -22.50 2.05 -0.72
CA THR A 102 -22.83 0.65 -0.44
C THR A 102 -21.56 -0.17 -0.29
N GLU A 103 -21.66 -1.37 0.31
CA GLU A 103 -20.54 -2.31 0.34
C GLU A 103 -20.04 -2.69 -1.06
N MET A 104 -20.94 -2.75 -2.04
CA MET A 104 -20.59 -3.11 -3.42
C MET A 104 -19.77 -2.02 -4.10
N ASP A 105 -20.04 -0.74 -3.82
CA ASP A 105 -19.21 0.37 -4.33
C ASP A 105 -17.78 0.25 -3.80
N GLY A 106 -17.63 -0.05 -2.51
CA GLY A 106 -16.31 -0.27 -1.90
C GLY A 106 -15.58 -1.46 -2.53
N ARG A 107 -16.26 -2.60 -2.70
CA ARG A 107 -15.67 -3.80 -3.34
C ARG A 107 -15.26 -3.54 -4.79
N PHE A 108 -16.14 -2.95 -5.58
CA PHE A 108 -15.87 -2.66 -6.99
C PHE A 108 -14.75 -1.63 -7.13
N GLY A 109 -14.83 -0.51 -6.40
CA GLY A 109 -13.80 0.53 -6.43
C GLY A 109 -12.42 0.01 -6.06
N PHE A 110 -12.33 -0.84 -5.03
CA PHE A 110 -11.06 -1.42 -4.60
C PHE A 110 -10.46 -2.37 -5.65
N VAL A 111 -11.29 -3.24 -6.25
CA VAL A 111 -10.83 -4.19 -7.28
C VAL A 111 -10.46 -3.46 -8.57
N ALA A 112 -11.38 -2.65 -9.11
CA ALA A 112 -11.19 -1.94 -10.37
C ALA A 112 -10.00 -0.96 -10.27
N GLY A 113 -9.90 -0.19 -9.18
CA GLY A 113 -8.78 0.72 -8.94
C GLY A 113 -7.43 0.00 -8.88
N ASN A 114 -7.36 -1.16 -8.22
CA ASN A 114 -6.11 -1.93 -8.19
C ASN A 114 -5.77 -2.53 -9.56
N LEU A 115 -6.73 -2.99 -10.35
CA LEU A 115 -6.48 -3.51 -11.70
C LEU A 115 -6.03 -2.40 -12.66
N ILE A 116 -6.69 -1.24 -12.66
CA ILE A 116 -6.29 -0.08 -13.48
C ILE A 116 -4.87 0.37 -13.11
N LYS A 117 -4.54 0.43 -11.82
CA LYS A 117 -3.20 0.74 -11.34
C LYS A 117 -2.16 -0.22 -11.91
N ARG A 118 -2.48 -1.51 -12.05
CA ARG A 118 -1.54 -2.50 -12.61
C ARG A 118 -1.24 -2.24 -14.09
N ILE A 119 -2.22 -1.77 -14.88
CA ILE A 119 -2.01 -1.38 -16.27
C ILE A 119 -1.04 -0.20 -16.35
N CYS A 120 -1.23 0.81 -15.49
CA CYS A 120 -0.34 1.97 -15.41
C CYS A 120 1.10 1.55 -15.05
N THR A 121 1.26 0.65 -14.08
CA THR A 121 2.61 0.18 -13.70
C THR A 121 3.31 -0.62 -14.81
N ALA A 122 2.55 -1.37 -15.62
CA ALA A 122 3.11 -2.04 -16.79
C ALA A 122 3.58 -1.03 -17.84
N ALA A 123 2.79 0.03 -18.08
CA ALA A 123 3.18 1.11 -18.99
C ALA A 123 4.44 1.86 -18.53
N TRP A 124 4.57 2.14 -17.23
CA TRP A 124 5.79 2.74 -16.68
C TRP A 124 7.00 1.81 -16.81
N ALA A 125 6.84 0.51 -16.58
CA ALA A 125 7.91 -0.47 -16.77
C ALA A 125 8.38 -0.50 -18.22
N VAL A 126 7.44 -0.54 -19.20
CA VAL A 126 7.77 -0.48 -20.63
C VAL A 126 8.45 0.85 -21.00
N THR A 127 8.03 1.96 -20.39
CA THR A 127 8.70 3.25 -20.59
C THR A 127 10.13 3.23 -20.04
N GLY A 128 10.36 2.61 -18.88
CA GLY A 128 11.68 2.49 -18.27
C GLY A 128 12.67 1.66 -19.09
N ILE A 129 12.23 0.51 -19.61
CA ILE A 129 13.09 -0.31 -20.50
C ILE A 129 13.38 0.40 -21.84
N ALA A 130 12.40 1.13 -22.39
CA ALA A 130 12.58 1.89 -23.62
C ALA A 130 13.55 3.06 -23.40
N ALA A 131 13.49 3.71 -22.23
CA ALA A 131 14.44 4.73 -21.83
C ALA A 131 15.86 4.18 -21.70
N LEU A 132 16.03 3.01 -21.09
CA LEU A 132 17.34 2.36 -20.99
C LEU A 132 17.92 2.08 -22.39
N ALA A 133 17.12 1.50 -23.29
CA ALA A 133 17.54 1.28 -24.68
C ALA A 133 17.90 2.61 -25.38
N TRP A 134 17.11 3.66 -25.18
CA TRP A 134 17.37 4.97 -25.76
C TRP A 134 18.71 5.56 -25.31
N TYR A 135 18.99 5.58 -23.99
CA TYR A 135 20.27 6.05 -23.47
C TYR A 135 21.47 5.26 -24.02
N MET A 136 21.32 3.94 -24.19
CA MET A 136 22.37 3.10 -24.77
C MET A 136 22.60 3.41 -26.25
N GLN A 137 21.53 3.64 -27.03
CA GLN A 137 21.62 4.02 -28.44
C GLN A 137 22.26 5.41 -28.63
N GLU A 138 21.97 6.36 -27.74
CA GLU A 138 22.58 7.69 -27.72
C GLU A 138 24.03 7.69 -27.17
N GLY A 139 24.53 6.53 -26.69
CA GLY A 139 25.88 6.40 -26.17
C GLY A 139 26.10 7.10 -24.82
N ALA A 140 25.04 7.28 -24.02
CA ALA A 140 25.12 7.91 -22.71
C ALA A 140 25.83 7.01 -21.69
N ASP A 141 26.57 7.64 -20.77
CA ASP A 141 27.16 6.94 -19.63
C ASP A 141 26.08 6.65 -18.58
N LEU A 142 25.63 5.39 -18.55
CA LEU A 142 24.59 4.91 -17.63
C LEU A 142 24.95 5.10 -16.15
N THR A 143 26.23 5.22 -15.79
CA THR A 143 26.64 5.41 -14.39
C THR A 143 26.36 6.83 -13.88
N SER A 144 26.19 7.78 -14.79
CA SER A 144 25.87 9.18 -14.49
C SER A 144 24.37 9.45 -14.39
N ILE A 145 23.53 8.50 -14.81
CA ILE A 145 22.08 8.63 -14.86
C ILE A 145 21.49 8.19 -13.53
N ASP A 146 20.75 9.09 -12.91
CA ASP A 146 19.95 8.78 -11.73
C ASP A 146 18.68 8.01 -12.14
N PRO A 147 18.50 6.73 -11.75
CA PRO A 147 17.34 5.93 -12.12
C PRO A 147 16.00 6.56 -11.71
N ASP A 148 15.98 7.29 -10.60
CA ASP A 148 14.75 7.91 -10.08
C ASP A 148 14.27 9.09 -10.95
N GLN A 149 15.16 9.65 -11.78
CA GLN A 149 14.86 10.80 -12.64
C GLN A 149 14.44 10.39 -14.07
N VAL A 150 14.69 9.15 -14.47
CA VAL A 150 14.51 8.68 -15.86
C VAL A 150 13.12 8.99 -16.40
N TYR A 151 12.05 8.69 -15.66
CA TYR A 151 10.69 8.92 -16.13
C TYR A 151 10.41 10.41 -16.41
N GLY A 152 10.93 11.31 -15.58
CA GLY A 152 10.83 12.75 -15.78
C GLY A 152 11.70 13.26 -16.92
N GLN A 153 12.90 12.70 -17.10
CA GLN A 153 13.81 13.04 -18.19
C GLN A 153 13.22 12.64 -19.55
N MET A 154 12.66 11.43 -19.67
CA MET A 154 11.94 11.02 -20.88
C MET A 154 10.74 11.93 -21.17
N ALA A 155 10.02 12.37 -20.14
CA ALA A 155 8.93 13.30 -20.35
C ALA A 155 9.41 14.68 -20.85
N ALA A 156 10.51 15.18 -20.29
CA ALA A 156 11.10 16.45 -20.71
C ALA A 156 11.62 16.40 -22.15
N GLU A 157 12.13 15.25 -22.58
CA GLU A 157 12.63 15.03 -23.94
C GLU A 157 11.49 14.93 -24.96
N PHE A 158 10.50 14.06 -24.72
CA PHE A 158 9.53 13.68 -25.75
C PHE A 158 8.21 14.47 -25.74
N LEU A 159 7.80 15.05 -24.60
CA LEU A 159 6.50 15.74 -24.54
C LEU A 159 6.48 17.12 -25.21
N PRO A 160 7.53 17.96 -25.11
CA PRO A 160 7.53 19.26 -25.78
C PRO A 160 7.44 19.16 -27.30
N SER A 161 8.07 18.14 -27.90
CA SER A 161 8.04 17.90 -29.35
C SER A 161 6.68 17.37 -29.82
N ALA A 162 5.94 16.66 -28.97
CA ALA A 162 4.59 16.18 -29.26
C ALA A 162 3.54 17.29 -29.28
N PHE A 163 3.47 18.12 -28.22
CA PHE A 163 2.53 19.24 -28.14
C PHE A 163 3.02 20.32 -27.16
N PRO A 164 2.98 21.62 -27.53
CA PRO A 164 3.36 22.70 -26.62
C PRO A 164 2.52 22.69 -25.34
N GLY A 165 3.19 22.67 -24.18
CA GLY A 165 2.54 22.67 -22.86
C GLY A 165 2.21 21.29 -22.29
N LEU A 166 2.40 20.21 -23.04
CA LEU A 166 2.13 18.85 -22.58
C LEU A 166 3.04 18.43 -21.41
N LEU A 167 4.31 18.85 -21.44
CA LEU A 167 5.23 18.69 -20.31
C LEU A 167 4.70 19.36 -19.05
N GLY A 168 4.15 20.57 -19.17
CA GLY A 168 3.55 21.29 -18.04
C GLY A 168 2.34 20.55 -17.46
N LEU A 169 1.49 20.00 -18.33
CA LEU A 169 0.31 19.21 -17.92
C LEU A 169 0.70 17.88 -17.25
N PHE A 170 1.73 17.21 -17.77
CA PHE A 170 2.31 16.01 -17.17
C PHE A 170 2.87 16.30 -15.78
N LEU A 171 3.70 17.33 -15.64
CA LEU A 171 4.25 17.75 -14.34
C LEU A 171 3.14 18.11 -13.36
N ALA A 172 2.10 18.82 -13.83
CA ALA A 172 0.93 19.13 -13.03
C ALA A 172 0.22 17.84 -12.56
N SER A 173 0.03 16.84 -13.42
CA SER A 173 -0.61 15.57 -13.04
C SER A 173 0.18 14.76 -12.01
N ILE A 174 1.52 14.70 -12.13
CA ILE A 174 2.37 13.97 -11.18
C ILE A 174 2.30 14.66 -9.82
N LEU A 175 2.45 15.99 -9.80
CA LEU A 175 2.31 16.76 -8.58
C LEU A 175 0.94 16.54 -7.95
N ALA A 176 -0.11 16.52 -8.77
CA ALA A 176 -1.47 16.30 -8.30
C ALA A 176 -1.65 14.90 -7.68
N GLY A 177 -1.15 13.84 -8.30
CA GLY A 177 -1.20 12.49 -7.73
C GLY A 177 -0.47 12.35 -6.39
N VAL A 178 0.67 13.04 -6.21
CA VAL A 178 1.37 13.10 -4.91
C VAL A 178 0.52 13.85 -3.88
N MET A 179 -0.08 14.97 -4.26
CA MET A 179 -0.94 15.77 -3.38
C MET A 179 -2.15 14.97 -2.88
N SER A 180 -2.81 14.20 -3.76
CA SER A 180 -3.92 13.28 -3.40
C SER A 180 -3.52 12.26 -2.32
N SER A 181 -2.36 11.62 -2.47
CA SER A 181 -1.91 10.62 -1.49
C SER A 181 -1.58 11.27 -0.15
N CYS A 182 -0.91 12.43 -0.19
CA CYS A 182 -0.54 13.17 1.01
C CYS A 182 -1.77 13.74 1.75
N ASP A 183 -2.76 14.26 1.02
CA ASP A 183 -3.98 14.80 1.64
C ASP A 183 -4.80 13.70 2.35
N SER A 184 -4.92 12.53 1.73
CA SER A 184 -5.70 11.42 2.26
C SER A 184 -5.08 10.86 3.53
N MET A 185 -3.74 10.75 3.54
CA MET A 185 -2.98 10.40 4.74
C MET A 185 -3.10 11.46 5.83
N MET A 186 -2.96 12.73 5.48
CA MET A 186 -3.06 13.86 6.41
C MET A 186 -4.43 13.90 7.09
N ILE A 187 -5.51 13.89 6.31
CA ILE A 187 -6.89 13.95 6.81
C ILE A 187 -7.19 12.73 7.70
N SER A 188 -6.81 11.54 7.25
CA SER A 188 -7.06 10.30 8.00
C SER A 188 -6.29 10.28 9.33
N ALA A 189 -5.00 10.62 9.31
CA ALA A 189 -4.17 10.61 10.52
C ALA A 189 -4.58 11.70 11.52
N ALA A 190 -4.95 12.89 11.05
CA ALA A 190 -5.49 13.94 11.90
C ALA A 190 -6.85 13.58 12.51
N GLY A 191 -7.73 12.93 11.74
CA GLY A 191 -9.01 12.40 12.23
C GLY A 191 -8.81 11.33 13.30
N LEU A 192 -7.92 10.36 13.05
CA LEU A 192 -7.58 9.31 14.00
C LEU A 192 -6.98 9.88 15.30
N PHE A 193 -6.08 10.85 15.21
CA PHE A 193 -5.53 11.52 16.39
C PHE A 193 -6.64 12.23 17.19
N THR A 194 -7.49 12.98 16.50
CA THR A 194 -8.53 13.79 17.15
C THR A 194 -9.55 12.90 17.87
N GLU A 195 -10.04 11.85 17.21
CA GLU A 195 -11.07 10.96 17.76
C GLU A 195 -10.51 9.97 18.79
N ASN A 196 -9.32 9.40 18.58
CA ASN A 196 -8.80 8.31 19.43
C ASN A 196 -7.84 8.78 20.53
N LEU A 197 -7.17 9.92 20.37
CA LEU A 197 -6.20 10.42 21.36
C LEU A 197 -6.72 11.69 22.03
N TYR A 198 -7.14 12.69 21.26
CA TYR A 198 -7.48 14.00 21.83
C TYR A 198 -8.84 14.01 22.54
N LYS A 199 -9.91 13.59 21.85
CA LYS A 199 -11.29 13.63 22.36
C LYS A 199 -11.51 12.78 23.63
N PRO A 200 -10.87 11.61 23.83
CA PRO A 200 -10.97 10.87 25.08
C PRO A 200 -10.31 11.59 26.26
N LEU A 201 -9.27 12.38 26.02
CA LEU A 201 -8.55 13.16 27.04
C LEU A 201 -9.24 14.50 27.33
N VAL A 202 -9.74 15.18 26.29
CA VAL A 202 -10.42 16.48 26.38
C VAL A 202 -11.86 16.33 25.90
N LYS A 203 -12.74 16.00 26.85
CA LYS A 203 -14.17 15.72 26.61
C LYS A 203 -15.00 17.01 26.57
N ASN A 204 -16.23 16.89 26.03
CA ASN A 204 -17.28 17.91 26.08
C ASN A 204 -16.91 19.25 25.43
N ARG A 205 -16.14 19.22 24.33
CA ARG A 205 -15.91 20.39 23.48
C ARG A 205 -16.87 20.39 22.30
N SER A 206 -17.03 21.55 21.66
CA SER A 206 -17.84 21.68 20.45
C SER A 206 -17.20 20.94 19.28
N SER A 207 -18.01 20.58 18.28
CA SER A 207 -17.52 19.99 17.02
C SER A 207 -16.49 20.89 16.33
N ASP A 208 -16.69 22.22 16.38
CA ASP A 208 -15.76 23.20 15.80
C ASP A 208 -14.38 23.18 16.48
N HIS A 209 -14.35 22.95 17.79
CA HIS A 209 -13.09 22.80 18.53
C HIS A 209 -12.33 21.56 18.06
N TYR A 210 -13.01 20.41 17.94
CA TYR A 210 -12.38 19.19 17.46
C TYR A 210 -11.91 19.33 16.00
N LEU A 211 -12.68 20.02 15.16
CA LEU A 211 -12.28 20.34 13.79
C LEU A 211 -11.02 21.22 13.74
N LEU A 212 -10.93 22.23 14.60
CA LEU A 212 -9.74 23.09 14.71
C LEU A 212 -8.50 22.27 15.13
N ILE A 213 -8.66 21.37 16.11
CA ILE A 213 -7.57 20.48 16.53
C ILE A 213 -7.14 19.56 15.38
N GLY A 214 -8.08 18.96 14.65
CA GLY A 214 -7.76 18.16 13.47
C GLY A 214 -6.98 18.95 12.42
N ARG A 215 -7.35 20.22 12.19
CA ARG A 215 -6.63 21.14 11.30
C ARG A 215 -5.20 21.44 11.78
N CYS A 216 -4.99 21.71 13.06
CA CYS A 216 -3.65 21.93 13.62
C CYS A 216 -2.78 20.68 13.52
N ILE A 217 -3.35 19.50 13.80
CA ILE A 217 -2.64 18.22 13.72
C ILE A 217 -2.32 17.87 12.27
N SER A 218 -3.18 18.21 11.31
CA SER A 218 -2.90 18.06 9.88
C SER A 218 -1.60 18.78 9.47
N ILE A 219 -1.44 20.04 9.91
CA ILE A 219 -0.22 20.83 9.67
C ILE A 219 0.99 20.14 10.30
N LEU A 220 0.87 19.71 11.56
CA LEU A 220 1.97 19.03 12.26
C LEU A 220 2.43 17.78 11.52
N ILE A 221 1.49 16.94 11.07
CA ILE A 221 1.76 15.71 10.34
C ILE A 221 2.49 16.01 9.02
N VAL A 222 2.06 17.02 8.28
CA VAL A 222 2.71 17.43 7.03
C VAL A 222 4.11 17.96 7.27
N LEU A 223 4.31 18.80 8.29
CA LEU A 223 5.64 19.30 8.65
C LEU A 223 6.59 18.15 9.03
N SER A 224 6.10 17.17 9.79
CA SER A 224 6.87 15.95 10.10
C SER A 224 7.19 15.13 8.85
N GLY A 225 6.24 14.97 7.93
CA GLY A 225 6.44 14.27 6.66
C GLY A 225 7.48 14.96 5.77
N VAL A 226 7.41 16.29 5.65
CA VAL A 226 8.40 17.09 4.89
C VAL A 226 9.79 16.97 5.51
N PHE A 227 9.89 17.02 6.85
CA PHE A 227 11.16 16.82 7.55
C PHE A 227 11.78 15.45 7.23
N VAL A 228 10.99 14.37 7.29
CA VAL A 228 11.45 13.01 6.94
C VAL A 228 11.82 12.92 5.47
N ALA A 229 11.07 13.57 4.57
CA ALA A 229 11.36 13.57 3.14
C ALA A 229 12.74 14.18 2.81
N PHE A 230 13.16 15.24 3.50
CA PHE A 230 14.49 15.84 3.33
C PHE A 230 15.63 15.02 3.96
N TRP A 231 15.30 14.11 4.88
CA TRP A 231 16.30 13.23 5.51
C TRP A 231 16.55 11.95 4.71
N MET A 232 15.64 11.59 3.79
CA MET A 232 15.70 10.34 3.04
C MET A 232 16.47 10.53 1.72
N SER A 233 17.48 9.68 1.49
CA SER A 233 18.36 9.77 0.31
C SER A 233 17.97 8.90 -0.87
N ASP A 234 17.05 7.94 -0.69
CA ASP A 234 16.72 6.90 -1.67
C ASP A 234 15.23 6.54 -1.57
N VAL A 235 14.50 6.71 -2.68
CA VAL A 235 13.03 6.54 -2.70
C VAL A 235 12.64 5.07 -2.54
N VAL A 236 13.38 4.15 -3.14
CA VAL A 236 13.08 2.71 -3.10
C VAL A 236 13.28 2.16 -1.69
N LYS A 237 14.37 2.52 -1.02
CA LYS A 237 14.62 2.14 0.39
C LYS A 237 13.55 2.72 1.30
N GLY A 238 13.17 3.98 1.09
CA GLY A 238 12.08 4.63 1.80
C GLY A 238 10.75 3.89 1.67
N LEU A 239 10.37 3.55 0.44
CA LEU A 239 9.16 2.79 0.16
C LEU A 239 9.19 1.41 0.82
N LYS A 240 10.30 0.66 0.70
CA LYS A 240 10.45 -0.65 1.34
C LYS A 240 10.35 -0.56 2.86
N PHE A 241 10.95 0.46 3.47
CA PHE A 241 10.84 0.71 4.90
C PHE A 241 9.39 0.98 5.31
N TRP A 242 8.71 1.87 4.60
CA TRP A 242 7.31 2.22 4.85
C TRP A 242 6.38 1.00 4.74
N LEU A 243 6.56 0.15 3.72
CA LEU A 243 5.78 -1.06 3.50
C LEU A 243 5.91 -2.10 4.63
N LYS A 244 7.02 -2.09 5.38
CA LYS A 244 7.26 -3.02 6.49
C LYS A 244 6.54 -2.62 7.79
N ILE A 245 6.12 -1.37 7.95
CA ILE A 245 5.52 -0.87 9.21
C ILE A 245 4.07 -1.36 9.38
N ALA A 246 3.20 -1.12 8.41
CA ALA A 246 1.77 -1.45 8.53
C ALA A 246 1.48 -2.94 8.83
N PRO A 247 2.20 -3.92 8.24
CA PRO A 247 2.02 -5.34 8.52
C PRO A 247 2.22 -5.74 9.99
N MET A 248 3.05 -5.00 10.74
CA MET A 248 3.26 -5.24 12.18
C MET A 248 1.98 -5.08 13.00
N LEU A 249 1.08 -4.17 12.58
CA LEU A 249 -0.25 -4.01 13.16
C LEU A 249 -1.30 -4.86 12.43
N GLY A 250 -1.12 -5.06 11.13
CA GLY A 250 -2.06 -5.78 10.27
C GLY A 250 -2.28 -7.22 10.70
N ILE A 251 -1.25 -7.89 11.22
CA ILE A 251 -1.39 -9.27 11.71
C ILE A 251 -2.34 -9.36 12.92
N ALA A 252 -2.29 -8.40 13.84
CA ALA A 252 -3.21 -8.32 14.97
C ALA A 252 -4.65 -8.07 14.49
N PHE A 253 -4.82 -7.23 13.46
CA PHE A 253 -6.11 -6.98 12.83
C PHE A 253 -6.69 -8.26 12.21
N TRP A 254 -5.91 -8.98 11.41
CA TRP A 254 -6.35 -10.22 10.75
C TRP A 254 -6.74 -11.31 11.75
N ILE A 255 -5.93 -11.53 12.79
CA ILE A 255 -6.25 -12.52 13.82
C ILE A 255 -7.50 -12.07 14.60
N GLY A 256 -7.61 -10.80 14.97
CA GLY A 256 -8.78 -10.26 15.67
C GLY A 256 -10.08 -10.32 14.85
N LEU A 257 -9.99 -10.20 13.53
CA LEU A 257 -11.13 -10.31 12.63
C LEU A 257 -11.69 -11.72 12.57
N PHE A 258 -10.83 -12.75 12.59
CA PHE A 258 -11.23 -14.14 12.40
C PHE A 258 -11.25 -14.99 13.67
N TRP A 259 -10.68 -14.54 14.78
CA TRP A 259 -10.61 -15.32 16.02
C TRP A 259 -11.18 -14.54 17.20
N LYS A 260 -12.41 -14.89 17.62
CA LYS A 260 -13.15 -14.23 18.72
C LYS A 260 -12.43 -14.22 20.05
N ARG A 261 -11.55 -15.21 20.27
CA ARG A 261 -10.79 -15.34 21.51
C ARG A 261 -9.64 -14.35 21.59
N TYR A 262 -9.24 -13.76 20.45
CA TYR A 262 -8.19 -12.75 20.38
C TYR A 262 -8.60 -11.50 21.15
N ASN A 263 -7.68 -10.95 21.94
CA ASN A 263 -7.95 -9.87 22.88
C ASN A 263 -6.90 -8.76 22.80
N ALA A 264 -7.11 -7.68 23.57
CA ALA A 264 -6.23 -6.52 23.56
C ALA A 264 -4.77 -6.85 23.92
N ALA A 265 -4.54 -7.77 24.87
CA ALA A 265 -3.18 -8.20 25.23
C ALA A 265 -2.50 -8.93 24.06
N GLY A 266 -3.22 -9.80 23.35
CA GLY A 266 -2.76 -10.42 22.12
C GLY A 266 -2.37 -9.39 21.05
N ALA A 267 -3.24 -8.40 20.80
CA ALA A 267 -2.98 -7.36 19.81
C ALA A 267 -1.72 -6.53 20.12
N TRP A 268 -1.56 -6.11 21.39
CA TRP A 268 -0.37 -5.37 21.83
C TRP A 268 0.91 -6.21 21.74
N MET A 269 0.86 -7.46 22.20
CA MET A 269 2.02 -8.35 22.15
C MET A 269 2.42 -8.70 20.72
N SER A 270 1.44 -8.86 19.83
CA SER A 270 1.67 -9.08 18.41
C SER A 270 2.38 -7.88 17.77
N THR A 271 1.85 -6.68 17.98
CA THR A 271 2.43 -5.44 17.44
C THR A 271 3.84 -5.19 18.00
N ALA A 272 4.01 -5.29 19.32
CA ALA A 272 5.29 -5.04 19.98
C ALA A 272 6.36 -6.06 19.57
N SER A 273 6.02 -7.35 19.53
CA SER A 273 6.98 -8.38 19.09
C SER A 273 7.31 -8.26 17.61
N GLY A 274 6.36 -7.92 16.74
CA GLY A 274 6.63 -7.64 15.33
C GLY A 274 7.65 -6.51 15.16
N PHE A 275 7.46 -5.40 15.88
CA PHE A 275 8.41 -4.28 15.88
C PHE A 275 9.78 -4.66 16.47
N ILE A 276 9.80 -5.28 17.65
CA ILE A 276 11.05 -5.66 18.35
C ILE A 276 11.84 -6.65 17.51
N VAL A 277 11.20 -7.68 16.96
CA VAL A 277 11.89 -8.70 16.14
C VAL A 277 12.40 -8.09 14.85
N TRP A 278 11.59 -7.26 14.16
CA TRP A 278 12.07 -6.52 13.00
C TRP A 278 13.31 -5.66 13.35
N TRP A 279 13.27 -4.89 14.44
CA TRP A 279 14.41 -4.09 14.89
C TRP A 279 15.64 -4.95 15.24
N LEU A 280 15.45 -6.09 15.92
CA LEU A 280 16.51 -7.03 16.26
C LEU A 280 17.17 -7.61 15.01
N THR A 281 16.39 -7.92 13.97
CA THR A 281 16.96 -8.43 12.70
C THR A 281 17.81 -7.41 11.94
N LEU A 282 17.74 -6.11 12.29
CA LEU A 282 18.62 -5.08 11.76
C LEU A 282 19.96 -5.00 12.52
N GLN A 283 20.08 -5.62 13.69
CA GLN A 283 21.28 -5.54 14.51
C GLN A 283 22.37 -6.50 14.01
N PRO A 284 23.61 -6.04 13.80
CA PRO A 284 24.70 -6.89 13.29
C PRO A 284 24.95 -8.15 14.10
N GLY A 285 24.83 -8.07 15.44
CA GLY A 285 25.02 -9.22 16.33
C GLY A 285 23.98 -10.32 16.10
N VAL A 286 22.73 -9.95 15.83
CA VAL A 286 21.66 -10.91 15.52
C VAL A 286 21.86 -11.51 14.14
N VAL A 287 22.25 -10.71 13.16
CA VAL A 287 22.55 -11.20 11.80
C VAL A 287 23.70 -12.21 11.84
N HIS A 288 24.77 -11.91 12.58
CA HIS A 288 25.89 -12.84 12.75
C HIS A 288 25.49 -14.12 13.48
N TRP A 289 24.64 -14.01 14.51
CA TRP A 289 24.07 -15.17 15.19
C TRP A 289 23.24 -16.03 14.23
N ILE A 290 22.37 -15.43 13.40
CA ILE A 290 21.60 -16.16 12.38
C ILE A 290 22.56 -16.83 11.38
N GLN A 291 23.60 -16.13 10.92
CA GLN A 291 24.60 -16.68 10.00
C GLN A 291 25.34 -17.90 10.57
N SER A 292 25.50 -17.97 11.89
CA SER A 292 26.12 -19.13 12.57
C SER A 292 25.24 -20.39 12.60
N LEU A 293 23.94 -20.26 12.31
CA LEU A 293 23.01 -21.39 12.31
C LEU A 293 23.26 -22.29 11.08
N PRO A 294 23.20 -23.63 11.25
CA PRO A 294 23.58 -24.58 10.20
C PRO A 294 22.68 -24.51 8.96
N PHE A 295 21.44 -24.05 9.11
CA PHE A 295 20.46 -23.91 8.03
C PHE A 295 20.47 -22.54 7.33
N ALA A 296 21.17 -21.53 7.87
CA ALA A 296 21.10 -20.17 7.35
C ALA A 296 21.71 -20.04 5.94
N LYS A 297 22.82 -20.74 5.68
CA LYS A 297 23.46 -20.78 4.35
C LYS A 297 22.63 -21.55 3.32
N PRO A 298 22.18 -22.80 3.57
CA PRO A 298 21.33 -23.53 2.62
C PRO A 298 20.03 -22.80 2.24
N LEU A 299 19.47 -22.02 3.16
CA LEU A 299 18.21 -21.30 2.94
C LEU A 299 18.40 -19.89 2.34
N GLY A 300 19.64 -19.45 2.09
CA GLY A 300 19.91 -18.11 1.58
C GLY A 300 19.37 -17.01 2.50
N MET A 301 19.53 -17.19 3.81
CA MET A 301 19.05 -16.22 4.82
C MET A 301 19.91 -14.96 4.88
N ILE A 302 21.18 -15.04 4.49
CA ILE A 302 22.14 -13.95 4.57
C ILE A 302 22.53 -13.51 3.17
N GLU A 303 22.47 -12.21 2.95
CA GLU A 303 22.93 -11.53 1.74
C GLU A 303 24.08 -10.60 2.11
N ASN A 304 25.06 -10.40 1.23
CA ASN A 304 26.17 -9.49 1.47
C ASN A 304 25.88 -8.16 0.77
N ALA A 305 25.53 -7.13 1.55
CA ALA A 305 25.36 -5.78 1.03
C ALA A 305 26.58 -4.93 1.43
N SER A 306 27.35 -4.47 0.44
CA SER A 306 28.56 -3.65 0.65
C SER A 306 29.53 -4.30 1.66
N ASP A 307 29.85 -5.58 1.45
CA ASP A 307 30.72 -6.42 2.31
C ASP A 307 30.25 -6.60 3.76
N LYS A 308 28.99 -6.26 4.07
CA LYS A 308 28.37 -6.52 5.37
C LYS A 308 27.29 -7.58 5.23
N PRO A 309 27.28 -8.63 6.08
CA PRO A 309 26.19 -9.58 6.09
C PRO A 309 24.93 -8.87 6.59
N ILE A 310 23.87 -8.95 5.80
CA ILE A 310 22.53 -8.50 6.15
C ILE A 310 21.56 -9.67 6.04
N LEU A 311 20.47 -9.61 6.82
CA LEU A 311 19.39 -10.58 6.68
C LEU A 311 18.63 -10.30 5.37
N HIS A 312 18.55 -11.31 4.51
CA HIS A 312 17.82 -11.24 3.26
C HIS A 312 16.35 -10.84 3.54
N GLU A 313 15.86 -9.80 2.86
CA GLU A 313 14.60 -9.13 3.21
C GLU A 313 13.37 -10.05 3.31
N PRO A 314 13.18 -11.05 2.43
CA PRO A 314 12.04 -11.97 2.53
C PRO A 314 12.07 -12.77 3.83
N TRP A 315 13.25 -13.24 4.26
CA TRP A 315 13.40 -13.94 5.53
C TRP A 315 13.10 -13.04 6.72
N GLN A 316 13.57 -11.79 6.67
CA GLN A 316 13.22 -10.78 7.67
C GLN A 316 11.70 -10.66 7.84
N ILE A 317 10.97 -10.52 6.73
CA ILE A 317 9.50 -10.39 6.72
C ILE A 317 8.82 -11.60 7.36
N VAL A 318 9.21 -12.81 6.94
CA VAL A 318 8.65 -14.05 7.49
C VAL A 318 8.89 -14.12 9.00
N ILE A 319 10.11 -13.83 9.46
CA ILE A 319 10.50 -13.95 10.86
C ILE A 319 9.67 -13.03 11.77
N TYR A 320 9.57 -11.74 11.45
CA TYR A 320 8.85 -10.82 12.35
C TYR A 320 7.33 -10.99 12.28
N LEU A 321 6.76 -11.35 11.11
CA LEU A 321 5.32 -11.62 11.01
C LEU A 321 4.93 -12.88 11.77
N MET A 322 5.75 -13.94 11.70
CA MET A 322 5.54 -15.16 12.47
C MET A 322 5.67 -14.89 13.97
N ALA A 323 6.71 -14.15 14.39
CA ALA A 323 6.87 -13.77 15.78
C ALA A 323 5.66 -12.98 16.31
N ALA A 324 5.19 -12.00 15.53
CA ALA A 324 4.00 -11.23 15.84
C ALA A 324 2.75 -12.11 15.99
N ALA A 325 2.52 -13.04 15.06
CA ALA A 325 1.38 -13.95 15.12
C ALA A 325 1.46 -14.85 16.38
N PHE A 326 2.59 -15.51 16.61
CA PHE A 326 2.77 -16.42 17.75
C PHE A 326 2.67 -15.70 19.09
N ALA A 327 3.36 -14.58 19.26
CA ALA A 327 3.31 -13.81 20.49
C ALA A 327 1.89 -13.32 20.78
N GLY A 328 1.17 -12.86 19.75
CA GLY A 328 -0.23 -12.46 19.88
C GLY A 328 -1.14 -13.61 20.30
N ILE A 329 -0.99 -14.78 19.66
CA ILE A 329 -1.80 -15.97 19.98
C ILE A 329 -1.53 -16.42 21.42
N ILE A 330 -0.26 -16.60 21.78
CA ILE A 330 0.15 -17.05 23.12
C ILE A 330 -0.35 -16.06 24.18
N ALA A 331 -0.09 -14.76 24.01
CA ALA A 331 -0.53 -13.76 24.96
C ALA A 331 -2.06 -13.74 25.09
N SER A 332 -2.78 -13.93 24.00
CA SER A 332 -4.24 -13.99 24.08
C SER A 332 -4.73 -15.21 24.86
N LEU A 333 -4.16 -16.41 24.62
CA LEU A 333 -4.50 -17.63 25.35
C LEU A 333 -4.20 -17.52 26.86
N LEU A 334 -3.07 -16.89 27.22
CA LEU A 334 -2.62 -16.75 28.60
C LEU A 334 -3.35 -15.65 29.39
N THR A 335 -4.04 -14.73 28.71
CA THR A 335 -4.73 -13.61 29.34
C THR A 335 -6.26 -13.77 29.31
N LYS A 336 -6.98 -12.92 30.06
CA LYS A 336 -8.43 -12.98 30.18
C LYS A 336 -9.13 -12.90 28.82
N SER A 337 -10.13 -13.75 28.61
CA SER A 337 -10.98 -13.72 27.42
C SER A 337 -11.62 -12.34 27.22
N PRO A 338 -11.80 -11.88 25.97
CA PRO A 338 -12.43 -10.60 25.69
C PRO A 338 -13.91 -10.63 26.10
N ASN A 339 -14.50 -9.44 26.26
CA ASN A 339 -15.93 -9.33 26.57
C ASN A 339 -16.76 -9.83 25.37
N GLU A 340 -17.49 -10.91 25.58
CA GLU A 340 -18.24 -11.60 24.54
C GLU A 340 -19.30 -10.71 23.89
N ALA A 341 -19.99 -9.87 24.66
CA ALA A 341 -21.00 -8.95 24.12
C ALA A 341 -20.38 -7.93 23.15
N LYS A 342 -19.20 -7.40 23.46
CA LYS A 342 -18.48 -6.48 22.57
C LYS A 342 -18.01 -7.16 21.28
N VAL A 343 -17.48 -8.38 21.40
CA VAL A 343 -17.03 -9.17 20.26
C VAL A 343 -18.21 -9.52 19.36
N ASN A 344 -19.32 -9.98 19.94
CA ASN A 344 -20.53 -10.29 19.20
C ASN A 344 -21.13 -9.04 18.52
N GLN A 345 -21.15 -7.89 19.20
CA GLN A 345 -21.58 -6.62 18.60
C GLN A 345 -20.71 -6.24 17.40
N PHE A 346 -19.38 -6.35 17.52
CA PHE A 346 -18.46 -6.10 16.40
C PHE A 346 -18.77 -7.02 15.20
N HIS A 347 -18.93 -8.33 15.43
CA HIS A 347 -19.26 -9.27 14.37
C HIS A 347 -20.64 -9.03 13.75
N GLN A 348 -21.62 -8.56 14.54
CA GLN A 348 -22.93 -8.19 14.02
C GLN A 348 -22.84 -6.98 13.09
N LEU A 349 -22.05 -5.96 13.45
CA LEU A 349 -21.85 -4.77 12.61
C LEU A 349 -21.24 -5.15 11.25
N ILE A 350 -20.13 -5.89 11.23
CA ILE A 350 -19.44 -6.23 9.97
C ILE A 350 -20.20 -7.24 9.08
N ARG A 351 -21.21 -7.92 9.63
CA ARG A 351 -22.07 -8.86 8.87
C ARG A 351 -23.27 -8.16 8.27
N THR A 352 -23.67 -7.05 8.85
CA THR A 352 -24.89 -6.34 8.46
C THR A 352 -24.55 -5.41 7.30
N PRO A 353 -25.14 -5.64 6.11
CA PRO A 353 -24.84 -4.83 4.95
C PRO A 353 -25.42 -3.42 5.08
N VAL A 354 -24.64 -2.43 4.65
CA VAL A 354 -25.08 -1.03 4.56
C VAL A 354 -26.12 -0.89 3.45
N GLN A 355 -27.29 -0.34 3.77
CA GLN A 355 -28.40 -0.14 2.83
C GLN A 355 -28.40 1.28 2.24
N PRO A 356 -28.91 1.47 1.00
CA PRO A 356 -29.06 2.80 0.42
C PRO A 356 -29.95 3.71 1.28
N GLY A 357 -29.45 4.89 1.64
CA GLY A 357 -30.19 5.89 2.43
C GLY A 357 -30.20 5.64 3.94
N GLU A 358 -29.44 4.65 4.43
CA GLU A 358 -29.27 4.39 5.86
C GLU A 358 -28.55 5.55 6.55
N VAL A 359 -29.12 6.06 7.65
CA VAL A 359 -28.53 7.15 8.44
C VAL A 359 -27.98 6.58 9.74
N ILE A 360 -26.66 6.65 9.90
CA ILE A 360 -25.97 6.22 11.11
C ILE A 360 -26.09 7.34 12.15
N THR A 361 -26.92 7.14 13.17
CA THR A 361 -27.12 8.11 14.26
C THR A 361 -26.03 8.02 15.33
N THR A 362 -25.52 6.81 15.57
CA THR A 362 -24.53 6.53 16.62
C THR A 362 -23.43 5.63 16.08
N SER A 363 -22.17 5.99 16.34
CA SER A 363 -21.02 5.19 15.92
C SER A 363 -21.04 3.79 16.53
N CYS A 364 -20.66 2.79 15.74
CA CYS A 364 -20.55 1.39 16.15
C CYS A 364 -21.85 0.78 16.73
N GLN A 365 -23.00 1.24 16.24
CA GLN A 365 -24.31 0.69 16.58
C GLN A 365 -25.10 0.39 15.32
N LEU A 366 -25.91 -0.66 15.37
CA LEU A 366 -26.84 -0.99 14.28
C LEU A 366 -27.98 0.03 14.26
N PRO A 367 -28.38 0.53 13.08
CA PRO A 367 -29.54 1.41 12.99
C PRO A 367 -30.84 0.73 13.42
N ALA A 368 -31.79 1.54 13.88
CA ALA A 368 -33.05 1.06 14.42
C ALA A 368 -33.81 0.24 13.36
N GLY A 369 -34.23 -0.98 13.73
CA GLY A 369 -34.99 -1.87 12.85
C GLY A 369 -34.13 -2.76 11.94
N VAL A 370 -32.81 -2.58 11.90
CA VAL A 370 -31.91 -3.44 11.12
C VAL A 370 -31.58 -4.70 11.91
N GLN A 371 -31.94 -5.86 11.37
CA GLN A 371 -31.61 -7.15 11.97
C GLN A 371 -30.23 -7.63 11.50
N PRO A 372 -29.38 -8.14 12.40
CA PRO A 372 -28.09 -8.69 12.02
C PRO A 372 -28.25 -9.86 11.05
N LEU A 373 -27.56 -9.81 9.91
CA LEU A 373 -27.57 -10.92 8.97
C LEU A 373 -26.82 -12.13 9.56
N HIS A 374 -27.46 -13.30 9.56
CA HIS A 374 -26.73 -14.54 9.83
C HIS A 374 -25.88 -14.91 8.61
N ARG A 375 -24.57 -15.09 8.81
CA ARG A 375 -23.63 -15.52 7.78
C ARG A 375 -23.06 -16.89 8.17
N ALA A 376 -23.16 -17.87 7.28
CA ALA A 376 -22.60 -19.18 7.50
C ALA A 376 -21.07 -19.09 7.66
N THR A 377 -20.51 -19.88 8.57
CA THR A 377 -19.07 -19.96 8.84
C THR A 377 -18.56 -21.38 8.63
N TRP A 378 -17.29 -21.53 8.28
CA TRP A 378 -16.69 -22.87 8.12
C TRP A 378 -16.51 -23.62 9.44
N PHE A 379 -16.37 -22.90 10.55
CA PHE A 379 -16.08 -23.49 11.87
C PHE A 379 -17.19 -23.19 12.88
N THR A 380 -18.41 -23.68 12.59
CA THR A 380 -19.57 -23.52 13.48
C THR A 380 -19.29 -24.10 14.87
N GLY A 381 -19.58 -23.33 15.93
CA GLY A 381 -19.36 -23.74 17.32
C GLY A 381 -17.94 -23.53 17.84
N SER A 382 -17.02 -23.03 17.01
CA SER A 382 -15.68 -22.63 17.43
C SER A 382 -15.58 -21.12 17.69
N ASN A 383 -14.43 -20.68 18.20
CA ASN A 383 -14.09 -19.25 18.31
C ASN A 383 -13.62 -18.64 16.98
N PHE A 384 -13.61 -19.40 15.88
CA PHE A 384 -13.21 -18.89 14.55
C PHE A 384 -14.43 -18.42 13.74
N GLU A 385 -14.31 -17.21 13.20
CA GLU A 385 -15.33 -16.48 12.45
C GLU A 385 -14.95 -16.32 10.99
N VAL A 386 -14.62 -17.45 10.35
CA VAL A 386 -14.29 -17.48 8.91
C VAL A 386 -15.57 -17.69 8.11
N PRO A 387 -16.05 -16.66 7.38
CA PRO A 387 -17.31 -16.76 6.64
C PRO A 387 -17.17 -17.67 5.43
N VAL A 388 -18.21 -18.45 5.13
CA VAL A 388 -18.34 -19.14 3.85
C VAL A 388 -18.40 -18.07 2.75
N PRO A 389 -17.54 -18.14 1.72
CA PRO A 389 -17.53 -17.12 0.67
C PRO A 389 -18.85 -17.15 -0.11
N SER A 390 -19.41 -15.96 -0.34
CA SER A 390 -20.61 -15.82 -1.17
C SER A 390 -20.33 -16.20 -2.63
N LYS A 391 -21.36 -16.56 -3.40
CA LYS A 391 -21.21 -16.80 -4.85
C LYS A 391 -20.53 -15.62 -5.56
N THR A 392 -20.91 -14.39 -5.22
CA THR A 392 -20.31 -13.16 -5.75
C THR A 392 -18.82 -13.07 -5.41
N SER A 393 -18.43 -13.42 -4.19
CA SER A 393 -17.02 -13.43 -3.76
C SER A 393 -16.20 -14.49 -4.51
N VAL A 394 -16.74 -15.70 -4.68
CA VAL A 394 -16.05 -16.79 -5.39
C VAL A 394 -15.88 -16.44 -6.88
N VAL A 395 -16.95 -16.02 -7.55
CA VAL A 395 -16.90 -15.62 -8.96
C VAL A 395 -15.96 -14.43 -9.13
N GLY A 396 -16.09 -13.40 -8.29
CA GLY A 396 -15.23 -12.21 -8.33
C GLY A 396 -13.75 -12.54 -8.13
N PHE A 397 -13.42 -13.48 -7.24
CA PHE A 397 -12.05 -13.96 -7.05
C PHE A 397 -11.48 -14.59 -8.33
N PHE A 398 -12.18 -15.54 -8.93
CA PHE A 398 -11.70 -16.21 -10.15
C PHE A 398 -11.62 -15.26 -11.35
N VAL A 399 -12.58 -14.34 -11.50
CA VAL A 399 -12.53 -13.30 -12.54
C VAL A 399 -11.32 -12.38 -12.33
N SER A 400 -11.04 -11.99 -11.09
CA SER A 400 -9.87 -11.17 -10.76
C SER A 400 -8.56 -11.90 -11.04
N CYS A 401 -8.47 -13.19 -10.68
CA CYS A 401 -7.31 -14.03 -11.00
C CYS A 401 -7.10 -14.17 -12.52
N ALA A 402 -8.18 -14.37 -13.28
CA ALA A 402 -8.11 -14.44 -14.74
C ALA A 402 -7.63 -13.11 -15.34
N ALA A 403 -8.13 -11.97 -14.84
CA ALA A 403 -7.68 -10.66 -15.27
C ALA A 403 -6.18 -10.44 -14.96
N VAL A 404 -5.72 -10.79 -13.76
CA VAL A 404 -4.30 -10.72 -13.39
C VAL A 404 -3.45 -11.64 -14.29
N GLY A 405 -3.90 -12.86 -14.54
CA GLY A 405 -3.24 -13.80 -15.45
C GLY A 405 -3.13 -13.26 -16.88
N ALA A 406 -4.19 -12.63 -17.39
CA ALA A 406 -4.20 -11.99 -18.70
C ALA A 406 -3.24 -10.79 -18.76
N MET A 407 -3.14 -9.99 -17.69
CA MET A 407 -2.20 -8.87 -17.61
C MET A 407 -0.75 -9.33 -17.58
N ILE A 408 -0.44 -10.35 -16.77
CA ILE A 408 0.91 -10.94 -16.71
C ILE A 408 1.25 -11.57 -18.06
N GLY A 409 0.36 -12.40 -18.61
CA GLY A 409 0.56 -13.04 -19.92
C GLY A 409 0.71 -12.02 -21.04
N GLY A 410 -0.09 -10.95 -21.03
CA GLY A 410 0.01 -9.85 -21.99
C GLY A 410 1.31 -9.06 -21.88
N PHE A 411 1.81 -8.83 -20.66
CA PHE A 411 3.10 -8.18 -20.45
C PHE A 411 4.25 -9.07 -20.93
N ILE A 412 4.27 -10.36 -20.58
CA ILE A 412 5.27 -11.30 -21.09
C ILE A 412 5.22 -11.35 -22.62
N TRP A 413 4.02 -11.49 -23.19
CA TRP A 413 3.86 -11.52 -24.64
C TRP A 413 4.43 -10.24 -25.27
N LEU A 414 4.12 -9.06 -24.74
CA LEU A 414 4.64 -7.79 -25.23
C LEU A 414 6.17 -7.70 -25.15
N MET A 415 6.78 -8.32 -24.14
CA MET A 415 8.24 -8.30 -23.95
C MET A 415 8.97 -9.30 -24.85
N TRP A 416 8.34 -10.41 -25.24
CA TRP A 416 9.00 -11.55 -25.89
C TRP A 416 8.46 -11.92 -27.28
N ALA A 417 7.30 -11.42 -27.70
CA ALA A 417 6.72 -11.63 -29.04
C ALA A 417 7.08 -10.49 -29.97
#